data_AF-A0A2V9VEQ1-F1
#
_entry.id   AF-A0A2V9VEQ1-F1
#
_cell.length_a   1.000
_cell.length_b   1.000
_cell.length_c   1.000
_cell.angle_alpha   90.00
_cell.angle_beta   90.00
_cell.angle_gamma   90.00
#
_symmetry.space_group_name_H-M   'P 1'
#
loop_
_entity.id
_entity.type
_entity.pdbx_description
1 polymer ?
#
loop_
_entity_poly.entity_id
_entity_poly.type
_entity_poly.pdbx_seq_one_letter_code
_entity_poly.pdbx_strand_id
1 'polypeptide(L)'
;MRVENVFRLAALSVLLMFFGVLLFFREPKRASEEQTPSLGQVAHNFLTVLGNVRFVLFLVIFSGYWIVFWQQYLILPIYVHDYISPTANTEMILIADPIVVITLTVAVNALTRRISSFRAIILGALITALGWVMVGAFPHVWAAVVALMIVALGEIIQSPRYYEYISRLAPPGQQGTYMGFAFLPIGIGSLIGGRFGGWLLHHFGEVQHRPELIWWWVTGVGVATALLLWVYDKTVRVSPASERKS
;
A
#
# COMPACT_ATOMS: atom_id res chain seq x y z
N MET A 1 -8.05 -18.20 -21.43
CA MET A 1 -6.59 -18.39 -21.58
C MET A 1 -6.15 -19.54 -20.69
N ARG A 2 -5.22 -20.42 -21.11
CA ARG A 2 -4.62 -21.38 -20.18
C ARG A 2 -3.62 -20.66 -19.28
N VAL A 3 -3.54 -21.03 -18.01
CA VAL A 3 -2.63 -20.45 -17.01
C VAL A 3 -1.17 -20.45 -17.50
N GLU A 4 -0.76 -21.49 -18.23
CA GLU A 4 0.55 -21.61 -18.87
C GLU A 4 0.89 -20.44 -19.80
N ASN A 5 -0.09 -19.89 -20.52
CA ASN A 5 0.14 -18.77 -21.42
C ASN A 5 0.46 -17.48 -20.66
N VAL A 6 -0.12 -17.32 -19.46
CA VAL A 6 0.17 -16.17 -18.58
C VAL A 6 1.64 -16.23 -18.14
N PHE A 7 2.11 -17.41 -17.71
CA PHE A 7 3.51 -17.61 -17.31
C PHE A 7 4.49 -17.44 -18.48
N ARG A 8 4.16 -17.95 -19.67
CA ARG A 8 4.99 -17.76 -20.87
C ARG A 8 5.10 -16.30 -21.27
N LEU A 9 3.99 -15.57 -21.22
CA LEU A 9 3.99 -14.14 -21.52
C LEU A 9 4.81 -13.36 -20.49
N ALA A 10 4.64 -13.66 -19.19
CA ALA A 10 5.43 -13.04 -18.13
C ALA A 10 6.95 -13.28 -18.31
N ALA A 11 7.35 -14.52 -18.62
CA ALA A 11 8.75 -14.86 -18.87
C ALA A 11 9.32 -14.08 -20.08
N LEU A 12 8.56 -14.00 -21.17
CA LEU A 12 8.93 -13.22 -22.34
C LEU A 12 9.05 -11.73 -22.01
N SER A 13 8.11 -11.16 -21.25
CA SER A 13 8.15 -9.77 -20.82
C SER A 13 9.39 -9.45 -19.98
N VAL A 14 9.74 -10.31 -19.01
CA VAL A 14 10.96 -10.15 -18.19
C VAL A 14 12.22 -10.24 -19.05
N LEU A 15 12.26 -11.18 -20.01
CA LEU A 15 13.39 -11.30 -20.94
C LEU A 15 13.54 -10.04 -21.81
N LEU A 16 12.45 -9.48 -22.31
CA LEU A 16 12.48 -8.23 -23.08
C LEU A 16 12.91 -7.04 -22.22
N MET A 17 12.48 -6.97 -20.96
CA MET A 17 12.94 -5.94 -20.01
C MET A 17 14.44 -6.03 -19.76
N PHE A 18 15.01 -7.24 -19.67
CA PHE A 18 16.46 -7.43 -19.55
C PHE A 18 17.23 -6.78 -20.70
N PHE A 19 16.83 -7.03 -21.95
CA PHE A 19 17.44 -6.38 -23.11
C PHE A 19 17.18 -4.87 -23.14
N GLY A 20 15.99 -4.42 -22.72
CA GLY A 20 15.69 -3.00 -22.57
C GLY A 20 16.65 -2.30 -21.60
N VAL A 21 16.91 -2.90 -20.44
CA VAL A 21 17.89 -2.36 -19.49
C VAL A 21 19.30 -2.37 -20.09
N LEU A 22 19.74 -3.48 -20.70
CA LEU A 22 21.08 -3.57 -21.30
C LEU A 22 21.33 -2.52 -22.40
N LEU A 23 20.31 -2.21 -23.21
CA LEU A 23 20.46 -1.33 -24.35
C LEU A 23 20.26 0.16 -24.00
N PHE A 24 19.37 0.46 -23.05
CA PHE A 24 18.96 1.85 -22.75
C PHE A 24 19.48 2.39 -21.42
N PHE A 25 19.83 1.53 -20.45
CA PHE A 25 20.32 2.00 -19.16
C PHE A 25 21.75 2.52 -19.29
N ARG A 26 21.94 3.79 -18.94
CA ARG A 26 23.27 4.40 -18.81
C ARG A 26 23.58 4.59 -17.34
N GLU A 27 24.73 4.09 -16.91
CA GLU A 27 25.19 4.30 -15.54
C GLU A 27 25.32 5.81 -15.27
N PRO A 28 24.63 6.36 -14.26
CA PRO A 28 24.85 7.72 -13.85
C PRO A 28 26.31 7.86 -13.37
N LYS A 29 27.00 8.91 -13.84
CA LYS A 29 28.38 9.20 -13.41
C LYS A 29 28.40 9.29 -11.88
N ARG A 30 29.11 8.38 -11.22
CA ARG A 30 29.30 8.42 -9.76
C ARG A 30 29.95 9.75 -9.40
N ALA A 31 29.25 10.56 -8.62
CA ALA A 31 29.84 11.75 -8.01
C ALA A 31 30.76 11.26 -6.90
N SER A 32 32.08 11.29 -7.16
CA SER A 32 33.17 10.89 -6.26
C SER A 32 33.20 9.41 -5.82
N GLU A 33 34.40 8.95 -5.50
CA GLU A 33 34.69 7.65 -4.86
C GLU A 33 34.08 7.60 -3.45
N GLU A 34 32.76 7.55 -3.34
CA GLU A 34 32.15 7.10 -2.09
C GLU A 34 32.54 5.63 -1.92
N GLN A 35 33.38 5.37 -0.92
CA GLN A 35 33.76 4.01 -0.53
C GLN A 35 32.49 3.19 -0.39
N THR A 36 32.39 2.10 -1.16
CA THR A 36 31.27 1.16 -1.03
C THR A 36 31.20 0.72 0.43
N PRO A 37 30.08 0.96 1.14
CA PRO A 37 29.98 0.64 2.56
C PRO A 37 30.22 -0.86 2.75
N SER A 38 31.03 -1.22 3.75
CA SER A 38 31.26 -2.62 4.09
C SER A 38 29.94 -3.28 4.54
N LEU A 39 29.83 -4.60 4.40
CA LEU A 39 28.64 -5.35 4.87
C LEU A 39 28.33 -5.08 6.36
N GLY A 40 29.36 -4.93 7.20
CA GLY A 40 29.19 -4.58 8.61
C GLY A 40 28.61 -3.17 8.81
N GLN A 41 29.02 -2.23 7.97
CA GLN A 41 28.49 -0.86 7.98
C GLN A 41 27.04 -0.81 7.47
N VAL A 42 26.69 -1.63 6.48
CA VAL A 42 25.30 -1.81 6.03
C VAL A 42 24.44 -2.37 7.16
N ALA A 43 24.90 -3.42 7.86
CA ALA A 43 24.19 -4.00 9.00
C ALA A 43 24.01 -3.01 10.16
N HIS A 44 25.07 -2.25 10.48
CA HIS A 44 25.00 -1.20 11.50
C HIS A 44 23.99 -0.10 11.11
N ASN A 45 24.02 0.37 9.86
CA ASN A 45 23.06 1.35 9.36
C ASN A 45 21.62 0.82 9.46
N PHE A 46 21.40 -0.44 9.07
CA PHE A 46 20.10 -1.11 9.21
C PHE A 46 19.60 -1.14 10.66
N LEU A 47 20.44 -1.55 11.61
CA LEU A 47 20.12 -1.55 13.04
C LEU A 47 19.90 -0.12 13.59
N THR A 48 20.64 0.86 13.08
CA THR A 48 20.47 2.27 13.45
C THR A 48 19.09 2.79 13.03
N VAL A 49 18.61 2.42 11.84
CA VAL A 49 17.25 2.78 11.39
C VAL A 49 16.19 2.12 12.25
N LEU A 50 16.37 0.85 12.62
CA LEU A 50 15.48 0.17 13.56
C LEU A 50 15.51 0.77 14.98
N GLY A 51 16.62 1.39 15.37
CA GLY A 51 16.73 2.17 16.61
C GLY A 51 15.92 3.46 16.59
N ASN A 52 15.50 3.96 15.42
CA ASN A 52 14.63 5.12 15.31
C ASN A 52 13.18 4.72 15.62
N VAL A 53 12.85 4.70 16.92
CA VAL A 53 11.52 4.30 17.42
C VAL A 53 10.39 5.07 16.76
N ARG A 54 10.57 6.36 16.43
CA ARG A 54 9.53 7.16 15.77
C ARG A 54 9.26 6.64 14.36
N PHE A 55 10.32 6.42 13.59
CA PHE A 55 10.21 5.87 12.24
C PHE A 55 9.63 4.45 12.24
N VAL A 56 10.12 3.56 13.11
CA VAL A 56 9.60 2.20 13.23
C VAL A 56 8.14 2.21 13.66
N LEU A 57 7.76 3.04 14.63
CA LEU A 57 6.37 3.18 15.07
C LEU A 57 5.47 3.64 13.91
N PHE A 58 5.92 4.61 13.11
CA PHE A 58 5.22 5.02 11.90
C PHE A 58 5.01 3.85 10.93
N LEU A 59 6.05 3.06 10.63
CA LEU A 59 5.94 1.90 9.75
C LEU A 59 4.98 0.84 10.29
N VAL A 60 5.04 0.55 11.60
CA VAL A 60 4.14 -0.41 12.26
C VAL A 60 2.69 0.05 12.18
N ILE A 61 2.40 1.32 12.49
CA ILE A 61 1.05 1.87 12.36
C ILE A 61 0.60 1.80 10.89
N PHE A 62 1.45 2.24 9.96
CA PHE A 62 1.13 2.25 8.53
C PHE A 62 0.97 0.84 7.94
N SER A 63 1.48 -0.20 8.59
CA SER A 63 1.21 -1.59 8.21
C SER A 63 -0.29 -1.91 8.25
N GLY A 64 -1.05 -1.23 9.11
CA GLY A 64 -2.51 -1.34 9.16
C GLY A 64 -3.20 -0.95 7.84
N TYR A 65 -2.65 0.02 7.10
CA TYR A 65 -3.13 0.33 5.75
C TYR A 65 -2.97 -0.88 4.84
N TRP A 66 -1.80 -1.53 4.86
CA TRP A 66 -1.53 -2.68 4.01
C TRP A 66 -2.36 -3.89 4.39
N ILE A 67 -2.61 -4.12 5.69
CA ILE A 67 -3.56 -5.16 6.13
C ILE A 67 -4.92 -4.95 5.46
N VAL A 68 -5.41 -3.72 5.39
CA VAL A 68 -6.71 -3.37 4.77
C VAL A 68 -6.64 -3.45 3.24
N PHE A 69 -5.58 -2.89 2.64
CA PHE A 69 -5.39 -2.86 1.20
C PHE A 69 -5.29 -4.25 0.61
N TRP A 70 -4.57 -5.18 1.26
CA TRP A 70 -4.42 -6.56 0.79
C TRP A 70 -5.75 -7.33 0.73
N GLN A 71 -6.78 -6.90 1.45
CA GLN A 71 -8.08 -7.59 1.43
C GLN A 71 -8.76 -7.56 0.06
N GLN A 72 -8.39 -6.61 -0.80
CA GLN A 72 -8.84 -6.60 -2.19
C GLN A 72 -8.38 -7.84 -2.97
N TYR A 73 -7.19 -8.37 -2.66
CA TYR A 73 -6.65 -9.54 -3.35
C TYR A 73 -6.95 -10.84 -2.59
N LEU A 74 -7.08 -10.76 -1.26
CA LEU A 74 -7.23 -11.92 -0.40
C LEU A 74 -8.69 -12.33 -0.20
N ILE A 75 -9.54 -11.40 0.27
CA ILE A 75 -10.92 -11.73 0.65
C ILE A 75 -11.91 -11.35 -0.44
N LEU A 76 -11.76 -10.19 -1.09
CA LEU A 76 -12.79 -9.67 -2.00
C LEU A 76 -13.21 -10.68 -3.08
N PRO A 77 -12.31 -11.41 -3.75
CA PRO A 77 -12.70 -12.37 -4.78
C PRO A 77 -13.52 -13.52 -4.20
N ILE A 78 -13.10 -14.04 -3.05
CA ILE A 78 -13.80 -15.11 -2.33
C ILE A 78 -15.18 -14.60 -1.90
N TYR A 79 -15.24 -13.40 -1.32
CA TYR A 79 -16.49 -12.80 -0.87
C TYR A 79 -17.50 -12.61 -1.99
N VAL A 80 -17.05 -12.08 -3.14
CA VAL A 80 -17.91 -11.87 -4.31
C VAL A 80 -18.40 -13.21 -4.87
N HIS A 81 -17.52 -14.20 -4.98
CA HIS A 81 -17.87 -15.52 -5.52
C HIS A 81 -18.84 -16.27 -4.59
N ASP A 82 -18.54 -16.35 -3.30
CA ASP A 82 -19.26 -17.21 -2.35
C ASP A 82 -20.56 -16.58 -1.82
N TYR A 83 -20.62 -15.24 -1.69
CA TYR A 83 -21.73 -14.56 -1.01
C TYR A 83 -22.52 -13.57 -1.88
N ILE A 84 -22.00 -13.16 -3.05
CA ILE A 84 -22.71 -12.22 -3.94
C ILE A 84 -23.19 -12.91 -5.22
N SER A 85 -22.27 -13.50 -5.98
CA SER A 85 -22.55 -14.04 -7.31
C SER A 85 -21.43 -15.01 -7.75
N PRO A 86 -21.68 -16.33 -7.74
CA PRO A 86 -20.71 -17.33 -8.19
C PRO A 86 -20.29 -17.18 -9.66
N THR A 87 -21.13 -16.57 -10.49
CA THR A 87 -20.86 -16.35 -11.91
C THR A 87 -20.12 -15.04 -12.21
N ALA A 88 -19.82 -14.23 -11.18
CA ALA A 88 -19.14 -12.96 -11.37
C ALA A 88 -17.66 -13.20 -11.70
N ASN A 89 -17.15 -12.53 -12.73
CA ASN A 89 -15.74 -12.54 -13.06
C ASN A 89 -14.97 -11.63 -12.10
N THR A 90 -14.48 -12.19 -11.00
CA THR A 90 -13.76 -11.48 -9.94
C THR A 90 -12.46 -10.87 -10.45
N GLU A 91 -11.76 -11.52 -11.38
CA GLU A 91 -10.56 -10.97 -12.02
C GLU A 91 -10.87 -9.66 -12.74
N MET A 92 -11.98 -9.61 -13.48
CA MET A 92 -12.40 -8.41 -14.20
C MET A 92 -12.86 -7.29 -13.26
N ILE A 93 -13.43 -7.64 -12.10
CA ILE A 93 -13.75 -6.67 -11.04
C ILE A 93 -12.47 -6.07 -10.46
N LEU A 94 -11.46 -6.90 -10.16
CA LEU A 94 -10.18 -6.45 -9.59
C LEU A 94 -9.42 -5.48 -10.49
N ILE A 95 -9.57 -5.58 -11.82
CA ILE A 95 -8.92 -4.66 -12.77
C ILE A 95 -9.43 -3.22 -12.64
N ALA A 96 -10.58 -2.97 -11.98
CA ALA A 96 -11.09 -1.62 -11.75
C ALA A 96 -10.07 -0.74 -10.99
N ASP A 97 -9.38 -1.28 -9.99
CA ASP A 97 -8.37 -0.58 -9.19
C ASP A 97 -7.20 -0.06 -10.05
N PRO A 98 -6.44 -0.92 -10.77
CA PRO A 98 -5.32 -0.46 -11.59
C PRO A 98 -5.75 0.43 -12.77
N ILE A 99 -6.95 0.27 -13.32
CA ILE A 99 -7.48 1.20 -14.34
C ILE A 99 -7.61 2.61 -13.75
N VAL A 100 -8.18 2.74 -12.55
CA VAL A 100 -8.31 4.03 -11.87
C VAL A 100 -6.93 4.60 -11.55
N VAL A 101 -6.00 3.79 -11.05
CA VAL A 101 -4.62 4.22 -10.81
C VAL A 101 -4.00 4.76 -12.11
N ILE A 102 -3.97 3.99 -13.20
CA ILE A 102 -3.32 4.40 -14.45
C ILE A 102 -3.95 5.69 -15.02
N THR A 103 -5.27 5.78 -15.01
CA THR A 103 -5.99 6.90 -15.65
C THR A 103 -5.98 8.17 -14.80
N LEU A 104 -6.11 8.06 -13.48
CA LEU A 104 -6.31 9.20 -12.60
C LEU A 104 -5.06 9.64 -11.82
N THR A 105 -3.97 8.86 -11.81
CA THR A 105 -2.74 9.20 -11.04
C THR A 105 -2.25 10.61 -11.33
N VAL A 106 -2.16 11.01 -12.60
CA VAL A 106 -1.66 12.35 -12.98
C VAL A 106 -2.59 13.45 -12.48
N ALA A 107 -3.90 13.29 -12.68
CA ALA A 107 -4.89 14.29 -12.29
C ALA A 107 -4.96 14.44 -10.77
N VAL A 108 -5.08 13.33 -10.04
CA VAL A 108 -5.17 13.33 -8.57
C VAL A 108 -3.89 13.86 -7.94
N ASN A 109 -2.70 13.54 -8.47
CA ASN A 109 -1.45 14.12 -7.98
C ASN A 109 -1.36 15.62 -8.22
N ALA A 110 -1.87 16.12 -9.35
CA ALA A 110 -1.96 17.56 -9.60
C ALA A 110 -2.90 18.28 -8.62
N LEU A 111 -4.02 17.63 -8.26
CA LEU A 111 -5.00 18.13 -7.29
C LEU A 111 -4.45 18.11 -5.84
N THR A 112 -3.72 17.06 -5.47
CA THR A 112 -3.19 16.87 -4.11
C THR A 112 -1.78 17.43 -3.90
N ARG A 113 -1.20 18.12 -4.90
CA ARG A 113 0.16 18.68 -4.83
C ARG A 113 0.40 19.65 -3.67
N ARG A 114 -0.66 20.32 -3.17
CA ARG A 114 -0.60 21.27 -2.05
C ARG A 114 -0.81 20.63 -0.68
N ILE A 115 -1.19 19.36 -0.63
CA ILE A 115 -1.40 18.64 0.62
C ILE A 115 -0.01 18.19 1.14
N SER A 116 0.27 18.48 2.41
CA SER A 116 1.50 18.00 3.07
C SER A 116 1.59 16.48 3.07
N SER A 117 2.79 15.91 2.91
CA SER A 117 2.98 14.47 2.72
C SER A 117 2.29 13.62 3.80
N PHE A 118 2.40 14.01 5.08
CA PHE A 118 1.81 13.24 6.18
C PHE A 118 0.26 13.27 6.19
N ARG A 119 -0.35 14.42 5.90
CA ARG A 119 -1.82 14.53 5.78
C ARG A 119 -2.34 13.72 4.60
N ALA A 120 -1.61 13.68 3.49
CA ALA A 120 -1.97 12.86 2.34
C ALA A 120 -1.93 11.37 2.69
N ILE A 121 -0.95 10.92 3.49
CA ILE A 121 -0.89 9.54 4.00
C ILE A 121 -2.11 9.20 4.84
N ILE A 122 -2.48 10.07 5.81
CA ILE A 122 -3.69 9.85 6.64
C ILE A 122 -4.96 9.83 5.78
N LEU A 123 -5.09 10.80 4.85
CA LEU A 123 -6.25 10.92 3.99
C LEU A 123 -6.41 9.72 3.07
N GLY A 124 -5.32 9.26 2.44
CA GLY A 124 -5.30 8.07 1.61
C GLY A 124 -5.75 6.83 2.39
N ALA A 125 -5.18 6.62 3.58
CA ALA A 125 -5.55 5.50 4.44
C ALA A 125 -7.03 5.55 4.86
N LEU A 126 -7.55 6.73 5.18
CA LEU A 126 -8.96 6.90 5.54
C LEU A 126 -9.88 6.64 4.34
N ILE A 127 -9.56 7.18 3.16
CA ILE A 127 -10.34 6.97 1.93
C ILE A 127 -10.40 5.48 1.59
N THR A 128 -9.26 4.79 1.62
CA THR A 128 -9.19 3.34 1.41
C THR A 128 -10.05 2.57 2.43
N ALA A 129 -9.99 2.94 3.72
CA ALA A 129 -10.80 2.30 4.76
C ALA A 129 -12.31 2.47 4.53
N LEU A 130 -12.72 3.68 4.15
CA LEU A 130 -14.13 4.02 3.88
C LEU A 130 -14.63 3.39 2.58
N GLY A 131 -13.76 3.12 1.61
CA GLY A 131 -14.13 2.39 0.39
C GLY A 131 -14.76 1.03 0.67
N TRP A 132 -14.26 0.32 1.69
CA TRP A 132 -14.78 -0.99 2.08
C TRP A 132 -16.19 -0.98 2.68
N VAL A 133 -16.67 0.18 3.16
CA VAL A 133 -18.05 0.33 3.62
C VAL A 133 -19.04 0.01 2.51
N MET A 134 -18.70 0.32 1.25
CA MET A 134 -19.55 0.03 0.10
C MET A 134 -19.88 -1.47 -0.01
N VAL A 135 -18.89 -2.34 0.23
CA VAL A 135 -19.07 -3.79 0.14
C VAL A 135 -19.84 -4.34 1.34
N GLY A 136 -19.58 -3.80 2.53
CA GLY A 136 -20.29 -4.19 3.76
C GLY A 136 -21.74 -3.72 3.83
N ALA A 137 -22.05 -2.56 3.26
CA ALA A 137 -23.41 -2.00 3.25
C ALA A 137 -24.25 -2.51 2.06
N PHE A 138 -23.61 -2.79 0.92
CA PHE A 138 -24.28 -3.21 -0.30
C PHE A 138 -23.60 -4.46 -0.87
N PRO A 139 -24.11 -5.67 -0.56
CA PRO A 139 -23.53 -6.93 -1.06
C PRO A 139 -23.87 -7.13 -2.55
N HIS A 140 -23.25 -6.33 -3.42
CA HIS A 140 -23.49 -6.32 -4.85
C HIS A 140 -22.20 -6.12 -5.66
N VAL A 141 -22.16 -6.68 -6.88
CA VAL A 141 -20.96 -6.63 -7.75
C VAL A 141 -20.53 -5.19 -8.03
N TRP A 142 -21.47 -4.31 -8.35
CA TRP A 142 -21.15 -2.90 -8.61
C TRP A 142 -20.66 -2.15 -7.36
N ALA A 143 -21.07 -2.57 -6.16
CA ALA A 143 -20.55 -2.00 -4.94
C ALA A 143 -19.07 -2.37 -4.72
N ALA A 144 -18.66 -3.59 -5.10
CA ALA A 144 -17.26 -3.99 -5.11
C ALA A 144 -16.43 -3.17 -6.12
N VAL A 145 -16.97 -2.92 -7.33
CA VAL A 145 -16.31 -2.04 -8.31
C VAL A 145 -16.12 -0.63 -7.75
N VAL A 146 -17.18 -0.04 -7.17
CA VAL A 146 -17.10 1.29 -6.56
C VAL A 146 -16.12 1.33 -5.38
N ALA A 147 -16.11 0.29 -4.54
CA ALA A 147 -15.14 0.16 -3.46
C ALA A 147 -13.70 0.20 -3.98
N LEU A 148 -13.39 -0.58 -5.03
CA LEU A 148 -12.06 -0.61 -5.65
C LEU A 148 -11.68 0.75 -6.25
N MET A 149 -12.61 1.46 -6.87
CA MET A 149 -12.33 2.83 -7.36
C MET A 149 -11.97 3.77 -6.20
N ILE A 150 -12.66 3.67 -5.05
CA ILE A 150 -12.37 4.49 -3.86
C ILE A 150 -11.02 4.08 -3.25
N VAL A 151 -10.73 2.78 -3.16
CA VAL A 151 -9.45 2.25 -2.67
C VAL A 151 -8.28 2.75 -3.53
N ALA A 152 -8.41 2.70 -4.85
CA ALA A 152 -7.43 3.24 -5.80
C ALA A 152 -7.19 4.75 -5.60
N LEU A 153 -8.25 5.53 -5.41
CA LEU A 153 -8.10 6.97 -5.10
C LEU A 153 -7.31 7.19 -3.82
N GLY A 154 -7.59 6.41 -2.76
CA GLY A 154 -6.82 6.44 -1.53
C GLY A 154 -5.34 6.13 -1.75
N GLU A 155 -5.04 5.08 -2.53
CA GLU A 155 -3.68 4.69 -2.88
C GLU A 155 -2.92 5.81 -3.62
N ILE A 156 -3.54 6.40 -4.65
CA ILE A 156 -2.91 7.45 -5.47
C ILE A 156 -2.55 8.67 -4.61
N ILE A 157 -3.41 9.05 -3.67
CA ILE A 157 -3.17 10.22 -2.80
C ILE A 157 -1.97 9.97 -1.88
N GLN A 158 -1.83 8.73 -1.40
CA GLN A 158 -0.86 8.39 -0.36
C GLN A 158 0.49 7.95 -0.94
N SER A 159 0.52 7.18 -2.03
CA SER A 159 1.73 6.46 -2.46
C SER A 159 2.91 7.36 -2.80
N PRO A 160 2.79 8.47 -3.57
CA PRO A 160 3.94 9.33 -3.89
C PRO A 160 4.46 10.05 -2.64
N ARG A 161 3.51 10.44 -1.78
CA ARG A 161 3.77 11.18 -0.55
C ARG A 161 4.40 10.32 0.54
N TYR A 162 4.07 9.04 0.58
CA TYR A 162 4.70 8.06 1.45
C TYR A 162 6.19 7.90 1.14
N TYR A 163 6.54 7.66 -0.12
CA TYR A 163 7.95 7.54 -0.52
C TYR A 163 8.72 8.86 -0.35
N GLU A 164 8.08 10.00 -0.65
CA GLU A 164 8.64 11.32 -0.39
C GLU A 164 8.88 11.56 1.12
N TYR A 165 7.94 11.17 1.97
CA TYR A 165 8.08 11.31 3.42
C TYR A 165 9.26 10.48 3.95
N ILE A 166 9.39 9.23 3.50
CA ILE A 166 10.46 8.35 3.92
C ILE A 166 11.83 8.84 3.42
N SER A 167 11.91 9.30 2.17
CA SER A 167 13.16 9.81 1.61
C SER A 167 13.66 11.06 2.34
N ARG A 168 12.75 11.93 2.79
CA ARG A 168 13.06 13.13 3.58
C ARG A 168 13.50 12.83 5.00
N LEU A 169 13.10 11.69 5.56
CA LEU A 169 13.57 11.23 6.87
C LEU A 169 14.98 10.63 6.82
N ALA A 170 15.42 10.19 5.63
CA ALA A 170 16.70 9.53 5.48
C ALA A 170 17.88 10.51 5.64
N PRO A 171 18.88 10.18 6.47
CA PRO A 171 20.15 10.90 6.50
C PRO A 171 20.84 10.88 5.13
N PRO A 172 21.73 11.86 4.85
CA PRO A 172 22.57 11.84 3.65
C PRO A 172 23.29 10.49 3.50
N GLY A 173 23.25 9.92 2.28
CA GLY A 173 23.85 8.61 1.99
C GLY A 173 23.05 7.37 2.44
N GLN A 174 21.90 7.54 3.13
CA GLN A 174 21.08 6.42 3.62
C GLN A 174 19.68 6.34 2.99
N GLN A 175 19.41 7.12 1.94
CA GLN A 175 18.10 7.12 1.25
C GLN A 175 17.72 5.72 0.75
N GLY A 176 18.66 4.96 0.17
CA GLY A 176 18.41 3.59 -0.28
C GLY A 176 17.97 2.67 0.86
N THR A 177 18.62 2.75 2.03
CA THR A 177 18.26 1.96 3.21
C THR A 177 16.85 2.30 3.70
N TYR A 178 16.54 3.60 3.86
CA TYR A 178 15.21 4.05 4.28
C TYR A 178 14.12 3.65 3.29
N MET A 179 14.38 3.74 1.98
CA MET A 179 13.46 3.25 0.95
C MET A 179 13.29 1.73 1.01
N GLY A 180 14.32 0.96 1.38
CA GLY A 180 14.17 -0.47 1.68
C GLY A 180 13.21 -0.72 2.84
N PHE A 181 13.33 0.05 3.92
CA PHE A 181 12.40 0.01 5.05
C PHE A 181 10.97 0.43 4.69
N ALA A 182 10.78 1.21 3.62
CA ALA A 182 9.45 1.57 3.12
C ALA A 182 8.60 0.36 2.70
N PHE A 183 9.22 -0.80 2.44
CA PHE A 183 8.53 -2.05 2.12
C PHE A 183 8.17 -2.88 3.36
N LEU A 184 8.70 -2.58 4.55
CA LEU A 184 8.32 -3.32 5.76
C LEU A 184 6.81 -3.33 6.00
N PRO A 185 6.09 -2.20 5.87
CA PRO A 185 4.64 -2.20 6.07
C PRO A 185 3.89 -3.11 5.10
N ILE A 186 4.37 -3.23 3.86
CA ILE A 186 3.79 -4.15 2.85
C ILE A 186 3.96 -5.60 3.31
N GLY A 187 5.17 -5.97 3.75
CA GLY A 187 5.48 -7.33 4.21
C GLY A 187 4.74 -7.71 5.51
N ILE A 188 4.66 -6.79 6.46
CA ILE A 188 3.85 -6.97 7.68
C ILE A 188 2.38 -7.13 7.29
N GLY A 189 1.89 -6.27 6.40
CA GLY A 189 0.51 -6.28 5.92
C GLY A 189 0.14 -7.56 5.19
N SER A 190 1.01 -8.13 4.36
CA SER A 190 0.73 -9.38 3.65
C SER A 190 0.72 -10.58 4.60
N LEU A 191 1.67 -10.64 5.56
CA LEU A 191 1.76 -11.71 6.55
C LEU A 191 0.54 -11.73 7.47
N ILE A 192 0.16 -10.57 8.02
CA ILE A 192 -0.95 -10.45 8.96
C ILE A 192 -2.28 -10.48 8.20
N GLY A 193 -2.36 -9.83 7.04
CA GLY A 193 -3.56 -9.68 6.23
C GLY A 193 -4.16 -11.00 5.79
N GLY A 194 -3.34 -11.99 5.41
CA GLY A 194 -3.80 -13.33 5.06
C GLY A 194 -4.48 -14.05 6.23
N ARG A 195 -3.82 -14.08 7.39
CA ARG A 195 -4.36 -14.72 8.60
C ARG A 195 -5.61 -14.00 9.11
N PHE A 196 -5.58 -12.67 9.12
CA PHE A 196 -6.71 -11.83 9.53
C PHE A 196 -7.91 -12.07 8.61
N GLY A 197 -7.69 -12.05 7.28
CA GLY A 197 -8.78 -12.24 6.33
C GLY A 197 -9.38 -13.64 6.33
N GLY A 198 -8.54 -14.68 6.46
CA GLY A 198 -9.02 -16.04 6.64
C GLY A 198 -9.85 -16.22 7.92
N TRP A 199 -9.42 -15.60 9.03
CA TRP A 199 -10.20 -15.62 10.27
C TRP A 199 -11.55 -14.90 10.11
N LEU A 200 -11.59 -13.76 9.43
CA LEU A 200 -12.84 -13.04 9.15
C LEU A 200 -13.81 -13.88 8.32
N LEU A 201 -13.32 -14.52 7.25
CA LEU A 201 -14.12 -15.40 6.39
C LEU A 201 -14.71 -16.58 7.19
N HIS A 202 -13.88 -17.27 7.98
CA HIS A 202 -14.35 -18.39 8.78
C HIS A 202 -15.36 -17.95 9.84
N HIS A 203 -15.05 -16.91 10.62
CA HIS A 203 -15.87 -16.51 11.75
C HIS A 203 -17.19 -15.85 11.32
N PHE A 204 -17.13 -14.89 10.39
CA PHE A 204 -18.31 -14.13 9.99
C PHE A 204 -19.04 -14.75 8.80
N GLY A 205 -18.32 -15.35 7.85
CA GLY A 205 -18.90 -16.04 6.71
C GLY A 205 -19.45 -17.41 7.07
N GLU A 206 -18.58 -18.33 7.50
CA GLU A 206 -18.95 -19.75 7.68
C GLU A 206 -19.69 -20.02 9.00
N VAL A 207 -19.29 -19.40 10.11
CA VAL A 207 -19.88 -19.68 11.43
C VAL A 207 -21.11 -18.81 11.68
N GLN A 208 -20.97 -17.48 11.60
CA GLN A 208 -22.08 -16.56 11.90
C GLN A 208 -23.07 -16.37 10.75
N HIS A 209 -22.73 -16.78 9.52
CA HIS A 209 -23.57 -16.56 8.32
C HIS A 209 -23.94 -15.08 8.10
N ARG A 210 -23.01 -14.18 8.45
CA ARG A 210 -23.09 -12.72 8.31
C ARG A 210 -21.83 -12.16 7.66
N PRO A 211 -21.58 -12.52 6.39
CA PRO A 211 -20.34 -12.18 5.70
C PRO A 211 -20.17 -10.66 5.53
N GLU A 212 -21.25 -9.86 5.60
CA GLU A 212 -21.19 -8.39 5.54
C GLU A 212 -20.34 -7.78 6.66
N LEU A 213 -20.26 -8.44 7.83
CA LEU A 213 -19.50 -7.97 8.98
C LEU A 213 -17.99 -7.96 8.73
N ILE A 214 -17.50 -8.78 7.79
CA ILE A 214 -16.09 -8.82 7.38
C ILE A 214 -15.62 -7.42 7.00
N TRP A 215 -16.39 -6.73 6.16
CA TRP A 215 -16.01 -5.43 5.62
C TRP A 215 -16.09 -4.32 6.66
N TRP A 216 -17.00 -4.42 7.63
CA TRP A 216 -17.06 -3.51 8.77
C TRP A 216 -15.83 -3.63 9.66
N TRP A 217 -15.32 -4.85 9.88
CA TRP A 217 -14.06 -5.07 10.60
C TRP A 217 -12.85 -4.56 9.82
N VAL A 218 -12.80 -4.80 8.51
CA VAL A 218 -11.74 -4.27 7.63
C VAL A 218 -11.74 -2.73 7.65
N THR A 219 -12.90 -2.08 7.51
CA THR A 219 -13.04 -0.64 7.67
C THR A 219 -12.60 -0.18 9.06
N GLY A 220 -13.00 -0.89 10.13
CA GLY A 220 -12.62 -0.58 11.50
C GLY A 220 -11.10 -0.54 11.70
N VAL A 221 -10.36 -1.52 11.17
CA VAL A 221 -8.89 -1.54 11.19
C VAL A 221 -8.31 -0.35 10.41
N GLY A 222 -8.88 -0.01 9.26
CA GLY A 222 -8.41 1.10 8.44
C GLY A 222 -8.65 2.46 9.10
N VAL A 223 -9.83 2.68 9.69
CA VAL A 223 -10.16 3.89 10.45
C VAL A 223 -9.28 4.00 11.69
N ALA A 224 -9.10 2.91 12.43
CA ALA A 224 -8.17 2.88 13.57
C ALA A 224 -6.74 3.24 13.13
N THR A 225 -6.29 2.74 11.98
CA THR A 225 -4.98 3.09 11.41
C THR A 225 -4.88 4.58 11.10
N ALA A 226 -5.88 5.16 10.42
CA ALA A 226 -5.90 6.59 10.12
C ALA A 226 -5.91 7.45 11.40
N LEU A 227 -6.65 7.04 12.43
CA LEU A 227 -6.67 7.69 13.73
C LEU A 227 -5.31 7.60 14.44
N LEU A 228 -4.67 6.43 14.44
CA LEU A 228 -3.34 6.24 15.02
C LEU A 228 -2.28 7.09 14.30
N LEU A 229 -2.34 7.18 12.97
CA LEU A 229 -1.48 8.09 12.20
C LEU A 229 -1.73 9.55 12.56
N TRP A 230 -2.99 9.95 12.71
CA TRP A 230 -3.35 11.30 13.14
C TRP A 230 -2.88 11.62 14.56
N VAL A 231 -3.01 10.69 15.51
CA VAL A 231 -2.45 10.83 16.85
C VAL A 231 -0.93 10.95 16.79
N TYR A 232 -0.27 10.11 15.99
CA TYR A 232 1.18 10.14 15.79
C TYR A 232 1.66 11.50 15.24
N ASP A 233 0.92 12.10 14.29
CA ASP A 233 1.20 13.45 13.76
C ASP A 233 1.19 14.51 14.86
N LYS A 234 0.29 14.38 15.86
CA LYS A 234 0.13 15.36 16.92
C LYS A 234 1.08 15.16 18.11
N THR A 235 1.41 13.93 18.46
CA THR A 235 2.10 13.62 19.72
C THR A 235 3.57 13.25 19.54
N VAL A 236 3.93 12.59 18.43
CA VAL A 236 5.27 12.02 18.22
C VAL A 236 6.06 12.78 17.15
N ARG A 237 5.37 13.30 16.14
CA ARG A 237 6.00 14.02 15.05
C ARG A 237 6.49 15.40 15.52
N VAL A 238 7.80 15.55 15.67
CA VAL A 238 8.42 16.87 15.78
C VAL A 238 8.47 17.44 14.37
N SER A 239 7.73 18.52 14.09
CA SER A 239 7.77 19.20 12.79
C SER A 239 9.22 19.47 12.41
N PRO A 240 9.69 19.00 11.23
CA PRO A 240 10.92 19.52 10.68
C PRO A 240 10.66 21.01 10.42
N ALA A 241 11.57 21.87 10.87
CA ALA A 241 11.51 23.34 10.70
C ALA A 241 11.43 23.82 9.23
N SER A 242 11.26 22.91 8.25
CA SER A 242 11.14 23.19 6.82
C SER A 242 9.70 23.21 6.28
N GLU A 243 8.67 22.83 7.05
CA GLU A 243 7.27 22.90 6.57
C GLU A 243 6.73 24.34 6.43
N ARG A 244 7.49 25.38 6.80
CA ARG A 244 7.12 26.80 6.66
C ARG A 244 7.63 27.50 5.40
N LYS A 245 8.35 26.82 4.50
CA LYS A 245 8.84 27.45 3.26
C LYS A 245 8.68 26.54 2.04
N SER A 246 7.48 26.53 1.46
CA SER A 246 7.27 26.47 -0.01
C SER A 246 5.89 26.99 -0.35
#